data_AF-A0A258H4Q7-F1
#
_entry.id   AF-A0A258H4Q7-F1
#
_cell.length_a   1.000
_cell.length_b   1.000
_cell.length_c   1.000
_cell.angle_alpha   90.00
_cell.angle_beta   90.00
_cell.angle_gamma   90.00
#
_symmetry.space_group_name_H-M   'P 1'
#
loop_
_entity.id
_entity.type
_entity.pdbx_description
1 polymer ?
#
loop_
_entity_poly.entity_id
_entity_poly.type
_entity_poly.pdbx_seq_one_letter_code
_entity_poly.pdbx_strand_id
1 'polypeptide(L)'
;MTDERTISPDQLKRMKVLVVDPNAYMRGVIADSLRRLMITNINAAATAIEAFTLGRTFKPDIVFVDWDAGRMSGLEFTREVRRNSTGMSRETPIILLAGAIDHEQLMSARQTGINEFLLKPVSAQGVLSRIEEVVLRPRKFIDSRNYVGPCRRRKEDPAYAGPWRRLTDEPPQNARTEQSKENAFKLRAIVSNLNEYADRTVNDRTTGIRSMYRMLQQNSAEVSHLGDDTIVKVWNSSLRYIEGVGMTDTYDIDVVKYHFRTIAIILDMPEEAFLHRTSVANELERLVNKKIHSAHEKKSDVA
;
A
#
# COMPACT_ATOMS: atom_id res chain seq x y z
N MET A 1 10.33 7.11 20.75
CA MET A 1 9.78 8.40 21.26
C MET A 1 8.27 8.36 21.05
N THR A 2 7.51 8.24 22.14
CA THR A 2 6.05 8.37 22.11
C THR A 2 5.70 9.82 21.88
N ASP A 3 5.01 10.09 20.80
CA ASP A 3 4.53 11.40 20.39
C ASP A 3 3.41 11.84 21.34
N GLU A 4 3.73 12.58 22.41
CA GLU A 4 2.78 13.20 23.35
C GLU A 4 2.10 14.41 22.71
N ARG A 5 1.40 14.18 21.60
CA ARG A 5 0.42 15.16 21.11
C ARG A 5 -0.85 14.96 21.92
N THR A 6 -1.39 16.03 22.49
CA THR A 6 -2.69 16.03 23.18
C THR A 6 -3.54 17.14 22.57
N ILE A 7 -4.84 16.90 22.45
CA ILE A 7 -5.78 17.92 21.93
C ILE A 7 -6.00 18.98 23.01
N SER A 8 -5.82 20.26 22.67
CA SER A 8 -6.04 21.35 23.62
C SER A 8 -7.54 21.48 24.02
N PRO A 9 -7.85 21.94 25.25
CA PRO A 9 -9.21 22.20 25.70
C PRO A 9 -10.04 23.09 24.74
N ASP A 10 -9.41 24.11 24.15
CA ASP A 10 -10.09 25.04 23.24
C ASP A 10 -10.40 24.40 21.89
N GLN A 11 -9.57 23.47 21.41
CA GLN A 11 -9.88 22.67 20.23
C GLN A 11 -11.09 21.76 20.49
N LEU A 12 -11.17 21.12 21.66
CA LEU A 12 -12.31 20.28 22.03
C LEU A 12 -13.62 21.09 22.09
N LYS A 13 -13.60 22.30 22.68
CA LYS A 13 -14.79 23.18 22.74
C LYS A 13 -15.32 23.59 21.37
N ARG A 14 -14.44 23.80 20.39
CA ARG A 14 -14.82 24.19 19.02
C ARG A 14 -15.22 23.01 18.15
N MET A 15 -14.86 21.79 18.54
CA MET A 15 -15.11 20.57 17.76
C MET A 15 -16.60 20.32 17.61
N LYS A 16 -17.03 20.12 16.36
CA LYS A 16 -18.40 19.80 15.98
C LYS A 16 -18.57 18.30 15.89
N VAL A 17 -19.41 17.74 16.74
CA VAL A 17 -19.67 16.31 16.78
C VAL A 17 -21.11 16.00 16.40
N LEU A 18 -21.30 15.06 15.48
CA LEU A 18 -22.61 14.52 15.14
C LEU A 18 -22.75 13.11 15.73
N VAL A 19 -23.80 12.87 16.50
CA VAL A 19 -24.12 11.56 17.09
C VAL A 19 -25.35 10.99 16.38
N VAL A 20 -25.26 9.75 15.88
CA VAL A 20 -26.33 9.08 15.15
C VAL A 20 -26.65 7.77 15.84
N ASP A 21 -27.81 7.68 16.48
CA ASP A 21 -28.24 6.48 17.20
C ASP A 21 -29.78 6.53 17.33
N PRO A 22 -30.54 5.47 17.00
CA PRO A 22 -32.00 5.50 17.10
C PRO A 22 -32.49 5.65 18.55
N ASN A 23 -31.71 5.16 19.53
CA ASN A 23 -32.06 5.21 20.94
C ASN A 23 -31.72 6.58 21.55
N ALA A 24 -32.76 7.33 21.94
CA ALA A 24 -32.63 8.66 22.54
C ALA A 24 -31.81 8.66 23.84
N TYR A 25 -31.95 7.62 24.66
CA TYR A 25 -31.17 7.48 25.88
C TYR A 25 -29.67 7.33 25.56
N MET A 26 -29.32 6.49 24.58
CA MET A 26 -27.92 6.31 24.16
C MET A 26 -27.33 7.60 23.57
N ARG A 27 -28.09 8.37 22.78
CA ARG A 27 -27.66 9.71 22.33
C ARG A 27 -27.32 10.61 23.51
N GLY A 28 -28.14 10.59 24.58
CA GLY A 28 -27.88 11.31 25.82
C GLY A 28 -26.57 10.89 26.51
N VAL A 29 -26.37 9.58 26.68
CA VAL A 29 -25.16 9.01 27.31
C VAL A 29 -23.89 9.41 26.55
N ILE A 30 -23.91 9.34 25.22
CA ILE A 30 -22.78 9.73 24.37
C ILE A 30 -22.55 11.24 24.46
N ALA A 31 -23.60 12.05 24.38
CA ALA A 31 -23.51 13.51 24.50
C ALA A 31 -22.95 13.93 25.86
N ASP A 32 -23.37 13.29 26.95
CA ASP A 32 -22.84 13.58 28.28
C ASP A 32 -21.38 13.15 28.43
N SER A 33 -20.99 12.04 27.82
CA SER A 33 -19.59 11.62 27.75
C SER A 33 -18.72 12.64 26.99
N LEU A 34 -19.22 13.19 25.88
CA LEU A 34 -18.56 14.25 25.11
C LEU A 34 -18.48 15.58 25.89
N ARG A 35 -19.56 15.97 26.58
CA ARG A 35 -19.60 17.20 27.39
C ARG A 35 -18.61 17.17 28.56
N ARG A 36 -18.39 16.01 29.17
CA ARG A 36 -17.35 15.81 30.20
C ARG A 36 -15.94 16.10 29.67
N LEU A 37 -15.74 16.02 28.35
CA LEU A 37 -14.51 16.37 27.65
C LEU A 37 -14.50 17.83 27.13
N MET A 38 -15.45 18.66 27.59
CA MET A 38 -15.66 20.05 27.12
C MET A 38 -16.09 20.19 25.66
N ILE A 39 -16.48 19.10 24.98
CA ILE A 39 -17.08 19.18 23.64
C ILE A 39 -18.54 19.57 23.80
N THR A 40 -18.89 20.79 23.40
CA THR A 40 -20.25 21.34 23.58
C THR A 40 -21.04 21.45 22.29
N ASN A 41 -20.37 21.48 21.14
CA ASN A 41 -21.03 21.62 19.84
C ASN A 41 -21.45 20.24 19.30
N ILE A 42 -22.54 19.71 19.86
CA ILE A 42 -23.02 18.36 19.58
C ILE A 42 -24.41 18.44 18.94
N ASN A 43 -24.53 17.90 17.73
CA ASN A 43 -25.82 17.58 17.13
C ASN A 43 -26.08 16.09 17.22
N ALA A 44 -27.37 15.72 17.33
CA ALA A 44 -27.78 14.33 17.47
C ALA A 44 -28.90 14.03 16.48
N ALA A 45 -28.87 12.84 15.87
CA ALA A 45 -29.84 12.37 14.90
C ALA A 45 -30.34 10.98 15.31
N ALA A 46 -31.65 10.74 15.16
CA ALA A 46 -32.25 9.43 15.39
C ALA A 46 -32.11 8.50 14.18
N THR A 47 -31.83 9.05 13.00
CA THR A 47 -31.73 8.26 11.76
C THR A 47 -30.59 8.72 10.86
N ALA A 48 -30.12 7.85 9.98
CA ALA A 48 -29.13 8.18 8.95
C ALA A 48 -29.54 9.37 8.06
N ILE A 49 -30.82 9.46 7.67
CA ILE A 49 -31.33 10.52 6.77
C ILE A 49 -31.31 11.88 7.47
N GLU A 50 -31.73 11.92 8.73
CA GLU A 50 -31.63 13.11 9.56
C GLU A 50 -30.17 13.53 9.74
N ALA A 51 -29.28 12.56 9.99
CA ALA A 51 -27.85 12.79 10.11
C ALA A 51 -27.23 13.37 8.82
N PHE A 52 -27.64 12.92 7.63
CA PHE A 52 -27.20 13.52 6.36
C PHE A 52 -27.69 14.96 6.22
N THR A 53 -28.94 15.23 6.59
CA THR A 53 -29.53 16.57 6.52
C THR A 53 -28.81 17.55 7.45
N LEU A 54 -28.59 17.15 8.71
CA LEU A 54 -27.82 17.92 9.67
C LEU A 54 -26.35 18.04 9.23
N GLY A 55 -25.76 16.97 8.72
CA GLY A 55 -24.36 16.92 8.31
C GLY A 55 -24.00 17.93 7.23
N ARG A 56 -24.91 18.18 6.27
CA ARG A 56 -24.72 19.16 5.19
C ARG A 56 -24.50 20.59 5.69
N THR A 57 -25.29 21.01 6.68
CA THR A 57 -25.25 22.39 7.20
C THR A 57 -24.30 22.53 8.38
N PHE A 58 -24.33 21.55 9.30
CA PHE A 58 -23.51 21.55 10.50
C PHE A 58 -22.02 21.41 10.19
N LYS A 59 -21.69 20.59 9.17
CA LYS A 59 -20.32 20.20 8.78
C LYS A 59 -19.55 19.65 9.98
N PRO A 60 -19.90 18.46 10.47
CA PRO A 60 -19.25 17.87 11.64
C PRO A 60 -17.78 17.59 11.36
N ASP A 61 -16.94 17.79 12.38
CA ASP A 61 -15.53 17.40 12.37
C ASP A 61 -15.39 15.90 12.65
N ILE A 62 -16.31 15.32 13.42
CA ILE A 62 -16.34 13.89 13.75
C ILE A 62 -17.80 13.42 13.84
N VAL A 63 -18.05 12.20 13.35
CA VAL A 63 -19.35 11.52 13.49
C VAL A 63 -19.19 10.28 14.37
N PHE A 64 -20.05 10.14 15.38
CA PHE A 64 -20.30 8.88 16.06
C PHE A 64 -21.58 8.29 15.50
N VAL A 65 -21.52 7.07 14.96
CA VAL A 65 -22.68 6.40 14.37
C VAL A 65 -22.85 5.03 15.00
N ASP A 66 -24.06 4.71 15.42
CA ASP A 66 -24.39 3.37 15.88
C ASP A 66 -24.31 2.34 14.76
N TRP A 67 -23.91 1.13 15.10
CA TRP A 67 -23.92 0.00 14.18
C TRP A 67 -25.31 -0.21 13.58
N ASP A 68 -26.35 -0.14 14.41
CA ASP A 68 -27.74 -0.24 14.03
C ASP A 68 -28.38 1.15 14.07
N ALA A 69 -28.12 1.96 13.05
CA ALA A 69 -28.70 3.30 12.91
C ALA A 69 -30.16 3.29 12.41
N GLY A 70 -30.91 2.21 12.72
CA GLY A 70 -32.31 2.01 12.36
C GLY A 70 -32.49 1.36 11.00
N ARG A 71 -33.14 2.05 10.04
CA ARG A 71 -33.40 1.49 8.70
C ARG A 71 -32.14 1.33 7.83
N MET A 72 -31.03 1.94 8.24
CA MET A 72 -29.74 1.91 7.56
C MET A 72 -28.68 1.60 8.62
N SER A 73 -27.82 0.62 8.37
CA SER A 73 -26.71 0.31 9.27
C SER A 73 -25.67 1.43 9.28
N GLY A 74 -24.89 1.55 10.37
CA GLY A 74 -23.76 2.48 10.44
C GLY A 74 -22.70 2.22 9.36
N LEU A 75 -22.61 0.96 8.89
CA LEU A 75 -21.77 0.56 7.77
C LEU A 75 -22.25 1.16 6.45
N GLU A 76 -23.55 1.08 6.16
CA GLU A 76 -24.15 1.67 4.97
C GLU A 76 -24.14 3.20 5.02
N PHE A 77 -24.44 3.79 6.18
CA PHE A 77 -24.29 5.22 6.43
C PHE A 77 -22.88 5.70 6.05
N THR A 78 -21.86 4.96 6.49
CA THR A 78 -20.47 5.28 6.15
C THR A 78 -20.23 5.20 4.65
N ARG A 79 -20.69 4.14 3.97
CA ARG A 79 -20.54 4.01 2.51
C ARG A 79 -21.16 5.19 1.76
N GLU A 80 -22.33 5.65 2.17
CA GLU A 80 -22.99 6.81 1.56
C GLU A 80 -22.19 8.10 1.77
N VAL A 81 -21.66 8.35 2.99
CA VAL A 81 -20.76 9.48 3.22
C VAL A 81 -19.51 9.39 2.33
N ARG A 82 -18.89 8.20 2.22
CA ARG A 82 -17.70 7.99 1.38
C ARG A 82 -18.01 8.12 -0.13
N ARG A 83 -19.24 7.87 -0.57
CA ARG A 83 -19.69 8.08 -1.96
C ARG A 83 -19.99 9.54 -2.31
N ASN A 84 -19.90 10.46 -1.34
CA ASN A 84 -20.25 11.87 -1.50
C ASN A 84 -21.73 12.12 -1.86
N SER A 85 -22.62 11.16 -1.61
CA SER A 85 -24.06 11.28 -1.92
C SER A 85 -24.82 12.10 -0.89
N THR A 86 -24.23 12.31 0.29
CA THR A 86 -24.90 12.86 1.46
C THR A 86 -24.73 14.38 1.58
N GLY A 87 -23.68 14.94 0.95
CA GLY A 87 -23.23 16.32 1.10
C GLY A 87 -22.38 16.58 2.35
N MET A 88 -22.06 15.54 3.13
CA MET A 88 -21.01 15.57 4.16
C MET A 88 -19.64 15.30 3.49
N SER A 89 -18.56 15.86 4.04
CA SER A 89 -17.22 15.57 3.52
C SER A 89 -16.91 14.08 3.58
N ARG A 90 -16.45 13.51 2.47
CA ARG A 90 -16.03 12.10 2.36
C ARG A 90 -14.93 11.75 3.33
N GLU A 91 -14.13 12.71 3.77
CA GLU A 91 -13.00 12.49 4.68
C GLU A 91 -13.37 12.64 6.15
N THR A 92 -14.59 13.07 6.46
CA THR A 92 -15.07 13.24 7.85
C THR A 92 -14.79 11.96 8.64
N PRO A 93 -14.03 12.03 9.76
CA PRO A 93 -13.84 10.91 10.66
C PRO A 93 -15.16 10.33 11.15
N ILE A 94 -15.34 9.02 10.96
CA ILE A 94 -16.51 8.27 11.44
C ILE A 94 -16.04 7.22 12.45
N ILE A 95 -16.58 7.29 13.66
CA ILE A 95 -16.37 6.36 14.75
C ILE A 95 -17.64 5.54 14.92
N LEU A 96 -17.53 4.23 14.70
CA LEU A 96 -18.64 3.30 14.83
C LEU A 96 -18.85 2.92 16.30
N LEU A 97 -20.08 3.00 16.79
CA LEU A 97 -20.46 2.51 18.11
C LEU A 97 -21.07 1.11 17.96
N ALA A 98 -20.59 0.14 18.73
CA ALA A 98 -21.10 -1.22 18.67
C ALA A 98 -21.26 -1.82 20.07
N GLY A 99 -22.30 -2.63 20.30
CA GLY A 99 -22.46 -3.35 21.57
C GLY A 99 -21.47 -4.51 21.72
N ALA A 100 -21.34 -5.30 20.68
CA ALA A 100 -20.35 -6.35 20.53
C ALA A 100 -19.86 -6.37 19.09
N ILE A 101 -18.67 -6.88 18.85
CA ILE A 101 -18.13 -7.03 17.51
C ILE A 101 -17.27 -8.29 17.45
N ASP A 102 -17.55 -9.17 16.50
CA ASP A 102 -16.69 -10.30 16.19
C ASP A 102 -15.60 -9.92 15.18
N HIS A 103 -14.72 -10.87 14.86
CA HIS A 103 -13.62 -10.61 13.92
C HIS A 103 -14.10 -10.31 12.50
N GLU A 104 -15.14 -10.99 12.02
CA GLU A 104 -15.66 -10.83 10.66
C GLU A 104 -16.35 -9.46 10.50
N GLN A 105 -17.16 -9.08 11.48
CA GLN A 105 -17.79 -7.77 11.60
C GLN A 105 -16.76 -6.65 11.67
N LEU A 106 -15.67 -6.83 12.43
CA LEU A 106 -14.57 -5.88 12.47
C LEU A 106 -13.93 -5.68 11.09
N MET A 107 -13.72 -6.78 10.36
CA MET A 107 -13.14 -6.74 9.02
C MET A 107 -14.09 -6.06 8.02
N SER A 108 -15.39 -6.36 8.08
CA SER A 108 -16.42 -5.71 7.27
C SER A 108 -16.50 -4.20 7.54
N ALA A 109 -16.48 -3.79 8.81
CA ALA A 109 -16.48 -2.39 9.21
C ALA A 109 -15.26 -1.61 8.66
N ARG A 110 -14.08 -2.24 8.66
CA ARG A 110 -12.87 -1.63 8.07
C ARG A 110 -13.00 -1.44 6.55
N GLN A 111 -13.68 -2.35 5.86
CA GLN A 111 -13.87 -2.29 4.41
C GLN A 111 -14.82 -1.17 3.98
N THR A 112 -15.69 -0.68 4.85
CA THR A 112 -16.63 0.40 4.50
C THR A 112 -16.03 1.81 4.56
N GLY A 113 -14.83 1.95 5.13
CA GLY A 113 -14.17 3.25 5.29
C GLY A 113 -14.37 3.90 6.66
N ILE A 114 -14.73 3.11 7.68
CA ILE A 114 -14.78 3.57 9.07
C ILE A 114 -13.37 3.91 9.58
N ASN A 115 -13.28 4.97 10.39
CA ASN A 115 -12.03 5.36 11.01
C ASN A 115 -11.78 4.47 12.23
N GLU A 116 -12.60 4.59 13.26
CA GLU A 116 -12.44 3.82 14.50
C GLU A 116 -13.76 3.20 14.91
N PHE A 117 -13.70 2.30 15.90
CA PHE A 117 -14.89 1.81 16.57
C PHE A 117 -14.72 1.97 18.08
N LEU A 118 -15.83 2.07 18.78
CA LEU A 118 -15.90 2.15 20.23
C LEU A 118 -17.00 1.21 20.71
N LEU A 119 -16.67 0.34 21.66
CA LEU A 119 -17.65 -0.57 22.25
C LEU A 119 -18.52 0.16 23.27
N LYS A 120 -19.81 -0.17 23.28
CA LYS A 120 -20.76 0.26 24.30
C LYS A 120 -20.64 -0.68 25.52
N PRO A 121 -20.78 -0.18 26.76
CA PRO A 121 -21.07 1.21 27.13
C PRO A 121 -19.87 2.15 26.93
N VAL A 122 -20.15 3.38 26.47
CA VAL A 122 -19.11 4.37 26.20
C VAL A 122 -18.68 5.09 27.48
N SER A 123 -17.39 5.35 27.63
CA SER A 123 -16.83 6.17 28.71
C SER A 123 -16.18 7.44 28.13
N ALA A 124 -16.09 8.51 28.92
CA ALA A 124 -15.43 9.75 28.49
C ALA A 124 -13.98 9.49 28.04
N GLN A 125 -13.23 8.64 28.77
CA GLN A 125 -11.87 8.27 28.39
C GLN A 125 -11.83 7.47 27.08
N GLY A 126 -12.77 6.53 26.88
CA GLY A 126 -12.86 5.75 25.65
C GLY A 126 -13.18 6.62 24.44
N VAL A 127 -14.10 7.57 24.59
CA VAL A 127 -14.44 8.58 23.57
C VAL A 127 -13.23 9.45 23.24
N LEU A 128 -12.56 10.02 24.26
CA LEU A 128 -11.38 10.87 24.08
C LEU A 128 -10.28 10.12 23.32
N SER A 129 -9.96 8.90 23.73
CA SER A 129 -8.92 8.09 23.08
C SER A 129 -9.20 7.85 21.59
N ARG A 130 -10.46 7.65 21.19
CA ARG A 130 -10.81 7.49 19.77
C ARG A 130 -10.74 8.80 19.00
N ILE A 131 -11.15 9.90 19.61
CA ILE A 131 -11.02 11.24 19.01
C ILE A 131 -9.54 11.57 18.80
N GLU A 132 -8.70 11.36 19.80
CA GLU A 132 -7.25 11.55 19.70
C GLU A 132 -6.63 10.72 18.58
N GLU A 133 -7.00 9.45 18.46
CA GLU A 133 -6.47 8.58 17.40
C GLU A 133 -6.82 9.10 16.00
N VAL A 134 -8.04 9.61 15.77
CA VAL A 134 -8.43 10.11 14.43
C VAL A 134 -7.95 11.53 14.14
N VAL A 135 -7.78 12.37 15.16
CA VAL A 135 -7.38 13.78 15.03
C VAL A 135 -5.86 13.94 15.01
N LEU A 136 -5.16 13.28 15.92
CA LEU A 136 -3.71 13.44 16.10
C LEU A 136 -2.90 12.51 15.19
N ARG A 137 -3.49 11.39 14.79
CA ARG A 137 -2.89 10.39 13.91
C ARG A 137 -3.77 10.12 12.68
N PRO A 138 -4.10 11.16 11.89
CA PRO A 138 -4.95 11.00 10.73
C PRO A 138 -4.29 10.03 9.74
N ARG A 139 -5.02 9.00 9.34
CA ARG A 139 -4.56 8.05 8.33
C ARG A 139 -4.79 8.62 6.95
N LYS A 140 -3.85 8.37 6.02
CA LYS A 140 -3.97 8.74 4.61
C LYS A 140 -5.33 8.28 4.07
N PHE A 141 -6.10 9.20 3.51
CA PHE A 141 -7.35 8.87 2.83
C PHE A 141 -7.04 8.22 1.48
N ILE A 142 -7.65 7.07 1.21
CA ILE A 142 -7.47 6.29 -0.01
C ILE A 142 -8.75 6.37 -0.81
N ASP A 143 -8.65 6.84 -2.04
CA ASP A 143 -9.72 6.84 -3.01
C ASP A 143 -9.31 5.94 -4.19
N SER A 144 -10.01 4.83 -4.35
CA SER A 144 -9.73 3.83 -5.36
C SER A 144 -11.03 3.19 -5.84
N ARG A 145 -10.99 2.56 -7.01
CA ARG A 145 -12.15 1.86 -7.59
C ARG A 145 -12.84 0.90 -6.61
N ASN A 146 -12.07 0.25 -5.74
CA ASN A 146 -12.57 -0.83 -4.87
C ASN A 146 -12.60 -0.44 -3.37
N TYR A 147 -12.20 0.78 -3.00
CA TYR A 147 -12.18 1.22 -1.61
C TYR A 147 -12.10 2.74 -1.51
N VAL A 148 -12.93 3.32 -0.64
CA VAL A 148 -12.91 4.73 -0.29
C VAL A 148 -12.91 4.86 1.23
N GLY A 149 -11.87 5.45 1.80
CA GLY A 149 -11.78 5.65 3.24
C GLY A 149 -10.34 5.78 3.76
N PRO A 150 -10.16 5.87 5.09
CA PRO A 150 -8.84 5.94 5.70
C PRO A 150 -8.06 4.64 5.45
N CYS A 151 -6.75 4.74 5.25
CA CYS A 151 -5.90 3.57 5.03
C CYS A 151 -6.17 2.48 6.08
N ARG A 152 -6.58 1.28 5.63
CA ARG A 152 -6.90 0.15 6.53
C ARG A 152 -5.69 -0.37 7.30
N ARG A 153 -4.47 0.02 6.88
CA ARG A 153 -3.20 -0.33 7.53
C ARG A 153 -2.98 0.63 8.69
N ARG A 154 -3.01 0.13 9.93
CA ARG A 154 -2.75 0.93 11.15
C ARG A 154 -1.27 1.02 11.52
N LYS A 155 -0.48 0.03 11.13
CA LYS A 155 0.97 0.01 11.30
C LYS A 155 1.59 -0.18 9.92
N GLU A 156 2.60 0.63 9.62
CA GLU A 156 3.57 0.25 8.61
C GLU A 156 4.36 -0.90 9.21
N ASP A 157 4.23 -2.10 8.64
CA ASP A 157 5.15 -3.19 8.96
C ASP A 157 6.47 -2.88 8.24
N PRO A 158 7.55 -2.53 8.98
CA PRO A 158 8.84 -2.20 8.39
C PRO A 158 9.51 -3.41 7.74
N ALA A 159 9.11 -4.64 8.14
CA ALA A 159 9.67 -5.89 7.64
C ALA A 159 8.93 -6.42 6.41
N TYR A 160 7.71 -5.93 6.13
CA TYR A 160 7.00 -6.32 4.92
C TYR A 160 7.51 -5.50 3.72
N ALA A 161 7.95 -6.17 2.67
CA ALA A 161 8.34 -5.58 1.39
C ALA A 161 7.62 -6.26 0.20
N GLY A 162 6.56 -5.66 -0.34
CA GLY A 162 5.86 -6.21 -1.51
C GLY A 162 4.53 -5.51 -1.87
N PRO A 163 3.91 -5.86 -3.00
CA PRO A 163 2.67 -5.24 -3.46
C PRO A 163 1.39 -5.80 -2.80
N TRP A 164 1.41 -7.04 -2.26
CA TRP A 164 0.21 -7.82 -1.88
C TRP A 164 0.07 -8.11 -0.38
N ARG A 165 -0.56 -7.19 0.36
CA ARG A 165 -0.63 -7.20 1.85
C ARG A 165 -1.98 -7.67 2.44
N ARG A 166 -2.97 -8.09 1.65
CA ARG A 166 -4.29 -8.50 2.16
C ARG A 166 -4.43 -10.02 2.19
N LEU A 167 -5.11 -10.54 3.22
CA LEU A 167 -5.54 -11.95 3.28
C LEU A 167 -6.42 -12.36 2.09
N THR A 168 -7.08 -11.39 1.45
CA THR A 168 -7.97 -11.54 0.29
C THR A 168 -7.34 -11.06 -1.01
N ASP A 169 -6.03 -10.81 -1.05
CA ASP A 169 -5.37 -10.58 -2.32
C ASP A 169 -5.41 -11.92 -3.06
N GLU A 170 -6.27 -12.04 -4.08
CA GLU A 170 -6.21 -13.19 -4.98
C GLU A 170 -4.87 -13.15 -5.70
N PRO A 171 -4.09 -14.26 -5.73
CA PRO A 171 -2.92 -14.31 -6.58
C PRO A 171 -3.36 -13.99 -8.02
N PRO A 172 -2.55 -13.27 -8.81
CA PRO A 172 -2.90 -12.99 -10.19
C PRO A 172 -3.30 -14.30 -10.87
N GLN A 173 -4.39 -14.30 -11.64
CA GLN A 173 -4.95 -15.52 -12.27
C GLN A 173 -3.88 -16.33 -13.02
N ASN A 174 -2.77 -15.69 -13.40
CA ASN A 174 -1.65 -16.24 -14.12
C ASN A 174 -0.73 -17.14 -13.26
N ALA A 175 -0.75 -17.04 -11.93
CA ALA A 175 0.19 -17.75 -11.05
C ALA A 175 0.07 -19.29 -11.10
N ARG A 176 -0.99 -19.81 -11.74
CA ARG A 176 -1.24 -21.24 -11.92
C ARG A 176 -1.70 -21.62 -13.32
N THR A 177 -1.59 -20.74 -14.31
CA THR A 177 -2.02 -21.06 -15.69
C THR A 177 -0.91 -21.73 -16.48
N GLU A 178 -1.29 -22.59 -17.43
CA GLU A 178 -0.37 -23.12 -18.46
C GLU A 178 0.41 -22.00 -19.17
N GLN A 179 -0.19 -20.80 -19.27
CA GLN A 179 0.45 -19.61 -19.82
C GLN A 179 1.66 -19.13 -19.00
N SER A 180 1.63 -19.18 -17.66
CA SER A 180 2.80 -18.77 -16.85
C SER A 180 3.96 -19.76 -17.00
N LYS A 181 3.66 -21.06 -17.08
CA LYS A 181 4.68 -22.08 -17.40
C LYS A 181 5.28 -21.86 -18.79
N GLU A 182 4.45 -21.55 -19.78
CA GLU A 182 4.90 -21.23 -21.13
C GLU A 182 5.77 -19.96 -21.18
N ASN A 183 5.37 -18.91 -20.47
CA ASN A 183 6.13 -17.68 -20.36
C ASN A 183 7.49 -17.91 -19.68
N ALA A 184 7.52 -18.68 -18.58
CA ALA A 184 8.75 -19.06 -17.91
C ALA A 184 9.68 -19.89 -18.82
N PHE A 185 9.12 -20.80 -19.62
CA PHE A 185 9.89 -21.56 -20.61
C PHE A 185 10.52 -20.65 -21.67
N LYS A 186 9.75 -19.71 -22.23
CA LYS A 186 10.24 -18.72 -23.21
C LYS A 186 11.33 -17.82 -22.62
N LEU A 187 11.14 -17.33 -21.39
CA LEU A 187 12.16 -16.53 -20.69
C LEU A 187 13.45 -17.31 -20.44
N ARG A 188 13.37 -18.59 -20.07
CA ARG A 188 14.56 -19.45 -19.94
C ARG A 188 15.31 -19.59 -21.26
N ALA A 189 14.60 -19.74 -22.38
CA ALA A 189 15.23 -19.83 -23.70
C ALA A 189 16.00 -18.53 -24.04
N ILE A 190 15.38 -17.36 -23.82
CA ILE A 190 16.04 -16.05 -24.03
C ILE A 190 17.30 -15.93 -23.17
N VAL A 191 17.19 -16.19 -21.86
CA VAL A 191 18.30 -16.06 -20.91
C VAL A 191 19.42 -17.06 -21.23
N SER A 192 19.08 -18.29 -21.62
CA SER A 192 20.05 -19.32 -22.01
C SER A 192 20.83 -18.90 -23.26
N ASN A 193 20.15 -18.41 -24.28
CA ASN A 193 20.78 -17.94 -25.52
C ASN A 193 21.75 -16.77 -25.26
N LEU A 194 21.37 -15.84 -24.40
CA LEU A 194 22.23 -14.71 -24.01
C LEU A 194 23.42 -15.15 -23.16
N ASN A 195 23.23 -16.09 -22.24
CA ASN A 195 24.33 -16.62 -21.44
C ASN A 195 25.34 -17.39 -22.32
N GLU A 196 24.86 -18.18 -23.27
CA GLU A 196 25.73 -18.88 -24.23
C GLU A 196 26.52 -17.88 -25.12
N TYR A 197 25.87 -16.80 -25.56
CA TYR A 197 26.57 -15.72 -26.26
C TYR A 197 27.64 -15.07 -25.38
N ALA A 198 27.35 -14.82 -24.10
CA ALA A 198 28.31 -14.28 -23.14
C ALA A 198 29.52 -15.21 -22.96
N ASP A 199 29.31 -16.53 -22.92
CA ASP A 199 30.38 -17.53 -22.75
C ASP A 199 31.30 -17.60 -23.99
N ARG A 200 30.78 -17.38 -25.19
CA ARG A 200 31.56 -17.39 -26.45
C ARG A 200 32.36 -16.11 -26.70
N THR A 201 31.97 -15.01 -26.08
CA THR A 201 32.51 -13.66 -26.37
C THR A 201 33.59 -13.19 -25.40
N VAL A 202 34.05 -14.07 -24.50
CA VAL A 202 35.10 -13.77 -23.51
C VAL A 202 36.39 -13.23 -24.14
N ASN A 203 36.67 -13.56 -25.41
CA ASN A 203 37.91 -13.17 -26.11
C ASN A 203 37.78 -12.00 -27.11
N ASP A 204 36.56 -11.50 -27.42
CA ASP A 204 36.34 -10.36 -28.32
C ASP A 204 35.58 -9.23 -27.59
N ARG A 205 36.36 -8.44 -26.84
CA ARG A 205 35.83 -7.51 -25.82
C ARG A 205 34.93 -6.43 -26.40
N THR A 206 35.35 -5.75 -27.46
CA THR A 206 34.65 -4.56 -27.97
C THR A 206 33.42 -4.92 -28.83
N THR A 207 33.56 -5.94 -29.68
CA THR A 207 32.45 -6.43 -30.53
C THR A 207 31.42 -7.17 -29.68
N GLY A 208 31.88 -7.93 -28.68
CA GLY A 208 31.04 -8.64 -27.72
C GLY A 208 30.14 -7.71 -26.90
N ILE A 209 30.68 -6.61 -26.35
CA ILE A 209 29.89 -5.65 -25.56
C ILE A 209 28.74 -5.03 -26.37
N ARG A 210 29.03 -4.52 -27.58
CA ARG A 210 28.01 -3.88 -28.43
C ARG A 210 26.92 -4.84 -28.84
N SER A 211 27.31 -6.06 -29.20
CA SER A 211 26.39 -7.09 -29.64
C SER A 211 25.51 -7.57 -28.48
N MET A 212 26.10 -7.78 -27.30
CA MET A 212 25.36 -8.10 -26.07
C MET A 212 24.33 -7.01 -25.74
N TYR A 213 24.74 -5.74 -25.75
CA TYR A 213 23.83 -4.62 -25.50
C TYR A 213 22.66 -4.58 -26.49
N ARG A 214 22.94 -4.78 -27.80
CA ARG A 214 21.89 -4.86 -28.83
C ARG A 214 20.94 -6.02 -28.59
N MET A 215 21.46 -7.19 -28.25
CA MET A 215 20.63 -8.37 -27.98
C MET A 215 19.72 -8.13 -26.74
N LEU A 216 20.24 -7.49 -25.69
CA LEU A 216 19.44 -7.11 -24.52
C LEU A 216 18.35 -6.07 -24.86
N GLN A 217 18.66 -5.07 -25.68
CA GLN A 217 17.68 -4.09 -26.15
C GLN A 217 16.58 -4.74 -27.01
N GLN A 218 16.97 -5.61 -27.95
CA GLN A 218 16.05 -6.32 -28.85
C GLN A 218 15.06 -7.22 -28.10
N ASN A 219 15.52 -7.90 -27.05
CA ASN A 219 14.67 -8.78 -26.26
C ASN A 219 13.87 -8.03 -25.16
N SER A 220 14.11 -6.73 -24.95
CA SER A 220 13.52 -6.00 -23.81
C SER A 220 11.98 -5.94 -23.85
N ALA A 221 11.40 -5.79 -25.05
CA ALA A 221 9.94 -5.75 -25.20
C ALA A 221 9.30 -7.11 -24.89
N GLU A 222 9.93 -8.19 -25.37
CA GLU A 222 9.49 -9.56 -25.13
C GLU A 222 9.63 -9.93 -23.65
N VAL A 223 10.74 -9.58 -23.00
CA VAL A 223 10.94 -9.80 -21.56
C VAL A 223 9.92 -9.02 -20.73
N SER A 224 9.58 -7.79 -21.13
CA SER A 224 8.54 -6.98 -20.46
C SER A 224 7.15 -7.58 -20.59
N HIS A 225 6.88 -8.28 -21.69
CA HIS A 225 5.61 -8.96 -21.91
C HIS A 225 5.52 -10.32 -21.19
N LEU A 226 6.62 -11.07 -21.15
CA LEU A 226 6.66 -12.42 -20.58
C LEU A 226 6.91 -12.44 -19.06
N GLY A 227 7.70 -11.49 -18.55
CA GLY A 227 8.19 -11.46 -17.17
C GLY A 227 7.35 -10.61 -16.22
N ASP A 228 7.54 -10.85 -14.92
CA ASP A 228 7.01 -9.99 -13.86
C ASP A 228 7.92 -8.78 -13.59
N ASP A 229 7.45 -7.85 -12.75
CA ASP A 229 8.20 -6.65 -12.36
C ASP A 229 9.61 -6.96 -11.81
N THR A 230 9.80 -8.11 -11.17
CA THR A 230 11.10 -8.50 -10.59
C THR A 230 12.08 -8.89 -11.68
N ILE A 231 11.63 -9.70 -12.65
CA ILE A 231 12.43 -10.11 -13.81
C ILE A 231 12.76 -8.89 -14.67
N VAL A 232 11.78 -8.04 -14.96
CA VAL A 232 11.97 -6.81 -15.74
C VAL A 232 12.97 -5.87 -15.05
N LYS A 233 12.91 -5.77 -13.71
CA LYS A 233 13.87 -4.98 -12.94
C LYS A 233 15.30 -5.50 -13.09
N VAL A 234 15.51 -6.82 -12.96
CA VAL A 234 16.84 -7.43 -13.13
C VAL A 234 17.33 -7.24 -14.57
N TRP A 235 16.46 -7.41 -15.56
CA TRP A 235 16.78 -7.18 -16.96
C TRP A 235 17.27 -5.75 -17.21
N ASN A 236 16.50 -4.75 -16.77
CA ASN A 236 16.86 -3.33 -16.93
C ASN A 236 18.14 -2.98 -16.19
N SER A 237 18.43 -3.65 -15.07
CA SER A 237 19.71 -3.50 -14.36
C SER A 237 20.91 -3.93 -15.22
N SER A 238 20.76 -4.96 -16.05
CA SER A 238 21.83 -5.40 -16.95
C SER A 238 22.12 -4.36 -18.04
N LEU A 239 21.09 -3.72 -18.60
CA LEU A 239 21.22 -2.61 -19.55
C LEU A 239 21.92 -1.42 -18.91
N ARG A 240 21.45 -0.97 -17.74
CA ARG A 240 22.07 0.13 -16.98
C ARG A 240 23.54 -0.12 -16.66
N TYR A 241 23.90 -1.36 -16.35
CA TYR A 241 25.29 -1.72 -16.10
C TYR A 241 26.17 -1.49 -17.33
N ILE A 242 25.73 -1.97 -18.51
CA ILE A 242 26.47 -1.78 -19.76
C ILE A 242 26.56 -0.29 -20.12
N GLU A 243 25.46 0.45 -19.95
CA GLU A 243 25.41 1.90 -20.20
C GLU A 243 26.32 2.69 -19.25
N GLY A 244 26.29 2.37 -17.95
CA GLY A 244 27.04 3.06 -16.93
C GLY A 244 28.55 2.82 -17.01
N VAL A 245 28.95 1.56 -17.23
CA VAL A 245 30.38 1.21 -17.37
C VAL A 245 30.91 1.61 -18.75
N GLY A 246 30.08 1.48 -19.80
CA GLY A 246 30.47 1.74 -21.19
C GLY A 246 31.53 0.76 -21.72
N MET A 247 32.12 1.08 -22.87
CA MET A 247 33.21 0.31 -23.50
C MET A 247 34.56 0.59 -22.83
N THR A 248 34.63 0.44 -21.52
CA THR A 248 35.83 0.71 -20.72
C THR A 248 36.50 -0.61 -20.32
N ASP A 249 37.78 -0.56 -19.95
CA ASP A 249 38.50 -1.74 -19.43
C ASP A 249 37.97 -2.26 -18.09
N THR A 250 37.05 -1.51 -17.47
CA THR A 250 36.32 -1.91 -16.28
C THR A 250 35.08 -2.73 -16.59
N TYR A 251 34.71 -2.91 -17.86
CA TYR A 251 33.65 -3.83 -18.25
C TYR A 251 34.00 -5.26 -17.89
N ASP A 252 33.09 -5.86 -17.13
CA ASP A 252 33.15 -7.22 -16.62
C ASP A 252 31.89 -7.98 -17.06
N ILE A 253 32.09 -8.95 -17.97
CA ILE A 253 31.02 -9.79 -18.55
C ILE A 253 30.37 -10.69 -17.50
N ASP A 254 31.10 -11.05 -16.44
CA ASP A 254 30.55 -11.91 -15.39
C ASP A 254 29.45 -11.21 -14.59
N VAL A 255 29.48 -9.88 -14.52
CA VAL A 255 28.37 -9.10 -13.95
C VAL A 255 27.10 -9.29 -14.77
N VAL A 256 27.19 -9.30 -16.10
CA VAL A 256 26.04 -9.55 -16.99
C VAL A 256 25.56 -11.00 -16.84
N LYS A 257 26.47 -11.97 -16.82
CA LYS A 257 26.14 -13.38 -16.57
C LYS A 257 25.47 -13.61 -15.22
N TYR A 258 25.84 -12.83 -14.19
CA TYR A 258 25.19 -12.90 -12.89
C TYR A 258 23.72 -12.41 -12.93
N HIS A 259 23.39 -11.43 -13.77
CA HIS A 259 21.98 -11.05 -14.00
C HIS A 259 21.19 -12.21 -14.61
N PHE A 260 21.75 -12.91 -15.59
CA PHE A 260 21.12 -14.08 -16.21
C PHE A 260 20.88 -15.22 -15.22
N ARG A 261 21.89 -15.54 -14.40
CA ARG A 261 21.74 -16.52 -13.31
C ARG A 261 20.67 -16.10 -12.31
N THR A 262 20.61 -14.80 -11.98
CA THR A 262 19.60 -14.27 -11.06
C THR A 262 18.18 -14.41 -11.63
N ILE A 263 17.99 -14.12 -12.91
CA ILE A 263 16.69 -14.35 -13.58
C ILE A 263 16.33 -15.84 -13.56
N ALA A 264 17.29 -16.74 -13.85
CA ALA A 264 17.07 -18.18 -13.79
C ALA A 264 16.64 -18.65 -12.38
N ILE A 265 17.33 -18.18 -11.34
CA ILE A 265 16.99 -18.44 -9.94
C ILE A 265 15.57 -17.95 -9.61
N ILE A 266 15.22 -16.74 -10.04
CA ILE A 266 13.87 -16.16 -9.84
C ILE A 266 12.81 -17.01 -10.55
N LEU A 267 13.10 -17.51 -11.76
CA LEU A 267 12.21 -18.38 -12.53
C LEU A 267 12.05 -19.79 -11.94
N ASP A 268 13.01 -20.25 -11.12
CA ASP A 268 12.93 -21.52 -10.38
C ASP A 268 12.15 -21.37 -9.06
N MET A 269 12.00 -20.14 -8.56
CA MET A 269 11.20 -19.86 -7.37
C MET A 269 9.71 -19.83 -7.70
N PRO A 270 8.85 -20.40 -6.83
CA PRO A 270 7.40 -20.23 -6.97
C PRO A 270 7.02 -18.74 -6.98
N GLU A 271 6.00 -18.35 -7.75
CA GLU A 271 5.54 -16.95 -7.79
C GLU A 271 5.12 -16.46 -6.39
N GLU A 272 4.65 -17.36 -5.53
CA GLU A 272 4.30 -17.07 -4.15
C GLU A 272 5.52 -16.66 -3.29
N ALA A 273 6.75 -16.99 -3.70
CA ALA A 273 7.98 -16.60 -3.02
C ALA A 273 8.44 -15.17 -3.38
N PHE A 274 7.50 -14.24 -3.57
CA PHE A 274 7.74 -12.86 -3.99
C PHE A 274 8.84 -12.14 -3.18
N LEU A 275 8.87 -12.32 -1.85
CA LEU A 275 9.88 -11.71 -0.97
C LEU A 275 11.30 -12.20 -1.30
N HIS A 276 11.46 -13.50 -1.50
CA HIS A 276 12.75 -14.10 -1.83
C HIS A 276 13.18 -13.67 -3.24
N ARG A 277 12.26 -13.71 -4.21
CA ARG A 277 12.49 -13.23 -5.59
C ARG A 277 12.98 -11.77 -5.60
N THR A 278 12.28 -10.89 -4.89
CA THR A 278 12.61 -9.46 -4.78
C THR A 278 13.92 -9.23 -4.02
N SER A 279 14.17 -9.98 -2.94
CA SER A 279 15.40 -9.87 -2.15
C SER A 279 16.63 -10.18 -3.00
N VAL A 280 16.58 -11.28 -3.77
CA VAL A 280 17.67 -11.66 -4.68
C VAL A 280 17.91 -10.57 -5.74
N ALA A 281 16.84 -10.01 -6.33
CA ALA A 281 16.96 -8.91 -7.29
C ALA A 281 17.57 -7.63 -6.67
N ASN A 282 17.21 -7.29 -5.43
CA ASN A 282 17.74 -6.12 -4.73
C ASN A 282 19.21 -6.29 -4.32
N GLU A 283 19.62 -7.49 -3.92
CA GLU A 283 21.01 -7.79 -3.60
C GLU A 283 21.91 -7.64 -4.83
N LEU A 284 21.47 -8.17 -5.97
CA LEU A 284 22.12 -7.94 -7.25
C LEU A 284 22.25 -6.45 -7.58
N GLU A 285 21.16 -5.69 -7.46
CA GLU A 285 21.16 -4.26 -7.79
C GLU A 285 22.18 -3.48 -6.93
N ARG A 286 22.33 -3.82 -5.64
CA ARG A 286 23.36 -3.22 -4.78
C ARG A 286 24.78 -3.51 -5.29
N LEU A 287 25.07 -4.74 -5.69
CA LEU A 287 26.37 -5.13 -6.22
C LEU A 287 26.69 -4.41 -7.55
N VAL A 288 25.68 -4.29 -8.41
CA VAL A 288 25.79 -3.61 -9.72
C VAL A 288 26.08 -2.13 -9.52
N ASN A 289 25.34 -1.44 -8.65
CA ASN A 289 25.57 -0.02 -8.37
C ASN A 289 26.99 0.21 -7.84
N LYS A 290 27.50 -0.67 -6.97
CA LYS A 290 28.87 -0.61 -6.47
C LYS A 290 29.90 -0.76 -7.60
N LYS A 291 29.66 -1.71 -8.54
CA LYS A 291 30.53 -1.94 -9.71
C LYS A 291 30.52 -0.74 -10.68
N ILE A 292 29.36 -0.16 -10.96
CA ILE A 292 29.25 1.05 -11.81
C ILE A 292 30.03 2.20 -11.17
N HIS A 293 29.86 2.43 -9.87
CA HIS A 293 30.57 3.49 -9.16
C HIS A 293 32.09 3.31 -9.21
N SER A 294 32.57 2.09 -8.94
CA SER A 294 34.01 1.76 -8.99
C SER A 294 34.60 1.94 -10.40
N ALA A 295 33.80 1.73 -11.45
CA ALA A 295 34.21 1.96 -12.83
C ALA A 295 34.36 3.46 -13.13
N HIS A 296 33.48 4.30 -12.59
CA HIS A 296 33.58 5.76 -12.74
C HIS A 296 34.81 6.33 -12.03
N GLU A 297 35.10 5.89 -10.79
CA GLU A 297 36.29 6.33 -10.03
C GLU A 297 37.60 5.99 -10.78
N LYS A 298 37.72 4.77 -11.31
CA LYS A 298 38.88 4.37 -12.12
C LYS A 298 39.01 5.17 -13.41
N LYS A 299 37.90 5.64 -13.97
CA LYS A 299 37.91 6.45 -15.19
C LYS A 299 38.36 7.89 -14.90
N SER A 300 38.11 8.41 -13.70
CA SER A 300 38.62 9.71 -13.25
C SER A 300 40.09 9.69 -12.86
N ASP A 301 40.63 8.56 -12.38
CA ASP A 301 42.05 8.44 -12.01
C ASP A 301 42.99 8.28 -13.22
N VAL A 302 42.45 7.93 -14.40
CA VAL A 302 43.21 7.68 -15.65
C VAL A 302 43.09 8.85 -16.65
N ALA A 303 42.22 9.82 -16.37
CA ALA A 303 42.00 11.02 -17.19
C ALA A 303 42.79 12.23 -16.66
#